data_AF-A0A2E9BDB8-F1
#
_entry.id   AF-A0A2E9BDB8-F1
#
_cell.length_a   1.000
_cell.length_b   1.000
_cell.length_c   1.000
_cell.angle_alpha   90.00
_cell.angle_beta   90.00
_cell.angle_gamma   90.00
#
_symmetry.space_group_name_H-M   'P 1'
#
loop_
_entity.id
_entity.type
_entity.pdbx_description
1 polymer ?
#
loop_
_entity_poly.entity_id
_entity_poly.type
_entity_poly.pdbx_seq_one_letter_code
_entity_poly.pdbx_strand_id
1 'polypeptide(L)'
;MGVTAMIPNMTFQQLRDEAVSRWGEIWDPGADRLEIMLLCPRKERKLLELHGDMIDHGQPVMGIFHRPRGAEDLLAEQGFDHRDASFQFVNISNSDMGIWMQQLVTQEGWLRSTVEINPTPFSVGIPNQRAFERHSILCFRHPSLPNLDKYYLPYPIHALVGKAFVSLPRRQAAELARQQAEILGVGLAKPEPEIVEVPVVEQPPEPVDEEPVDEMERAFIQEMMPEAEETPLPTSDSEPIQEAEKEEVPLPGQEAKAESQSDESIPLPDAEPEVDDTPAIEKEFRALVQELLDAGVDPSEMMSDARMEDINERALAQNFETWPVFMQMVS
;
A
#
# COMPACT_ATOMS: atom_id res chain seq x y z
N MET A 1 16.63 -5.18 -8.74
CA MET A 1 15.54 -4.31 -9.20
C MET A 1 14.32 -5.16 -9.49
N GLY A 2 13.42 -5.27 -8.51
CA GLY A 2 12.21 -6.06 -8.57
C GLY A 2 11.15 -5.49 -9.52
N VAL A 3 9.92 -5.98 -9.37
CA VAL A 3 8.72 -5.45 -10.04
C VAL A 3 7.56 -5.42 -9.03
N THR A 4 6.96 -4.26 -8.84
CA THR A 4 5.93 -4.04 -7.82
C THR A 4 4.53 -4.04 -8.43
N ALA A 5 3.70 -4.98 -7.95
CA ALA A 5 2.30 -5.12 -8.33
C ALA A 5 1.38 -4.61 -7.23
N MET A 6 0.33 -3.86 -7.58
CA MET A 6 -0.71 -3.43 -6.65
C MET A 6 -1.90 -4.39 -6.69
N ILE A 7 -2.23 -4.98 -5.55
CA ILE A 7 -3.35 -5.90 -5.37
C ILE A 7 -4.36 -5.24 -4.40
N PRO A 8 -5.58 -4.88 -4.85
CA PRO A 8 -6.57 -4.24 -4.00
C PRO A 8 -7.22 -5.25 -3.03
N ASN A 9 -7.69 -4.73 -1.89
CA ASN A 9 -8.53 -5.44 -0.91
C ASN A 9 -7.95 -6.76 -0.38
N MET A 10 -6.63 -6.79 -0.15
CA MET A 10 -5.92 -7.91 0.44
C MET A 10 -5.41 -7.61 1.85
N THR A 11 -5.24 -8.66 2.64
CA THR A 11 -4.55 -8.68 3.94
C THR A 11 -3.20 -9.38 3.81
N PHE A 12 -2.26 -9.14 4.74
CA PHE A 12 -1.03 -9.93 4.78
C PHE A 12 -1.31 -11.42 5.00
N GLN A 13 -2.31 -11.77 5.81
CA GLN A 13 -2.70 -13.16 6.03
C GLN A 13 -3.09 -13.85 4.71
N GLN A 14 -4.01 -13.27 3.94
CA GLN A 14 -4.41 -13.81 2.63
C GLN A 14 -3.23 -13.90 1.65
N LEU A 15 -2.38 -12.87 1.60
CA LEU A 15 -1.22 -12.87 0.71
C LEU A 15 -0.19 -13.94 1.10
N ARG A 16 -0.04 -14.25 2.39
CA ARG A 16 0.80 -15.36 2.88
C ARG A 16 0.19 -16.73 2.60
N ASP A 17 -1.11 -16.88 2.84
CA ASP A 17 -1.83 -18.15 2.62
C ASP A 17 -1.88 -18.52 1.12
N GLU A 18 -2.01 -17.53 0.24
CA GLU A 18 -2.00 -17.71 -1.22
C GLU A 18 -0.58 -17.67 -1.83
N ALA A 19 0.46 -17.34 -1.05
CA ALA A 19 1.81 -17.06 -1.55
C ALA A 19 2.41 -18.19 -2.39
N VAL A 20 2.28 -19.44 -1.91
CA VAL A 20 2.78 -20.64 -2.60
C VAL A 20 2.09 -20.84 -3.95
N SER A 21 0.79 -20.53 -4.04
CA SER A 21 0.04 -20.61 -5.29
C SER A 21 0.34 -19.45 -6.24
N ARG A 22 0.62 -18.26 -5.70
CA ARG A 22 0.83 -17.02 -6.49
C ARG A 22 2.24 -16.87 -7.03
N TRP A 23 3.26 -17.25 -6.24
CA TRP A 23 4.67 -17.00 -6.55
C TRP A 23 5.50 -18.28 -6.66
N GLY A 24 4.93 -19.44 -6.27
CA GLY A 24 5.55 -20.75 -6.42
C GLY A 24 6.94 -20.77 -5.79
N GLU A 25 7.94 -21.14 -6.59
CA GLU A 25 9.33 -21.23 -6.18
C GLU A 25 9.94 -19.94 -5.62
N ILE A 26 9.44 -18.77 -6.01
CA ILE A 26 9.98 -17.48 -5.55
C ILE A 26 9.69 -17.26 -4.06
N TRP A 27 8.65 -17.90 -3.52
CA TRP A 27 8.28 -17.82 -2.11
C TRP A 27 8.86 -18.99 -1.32
N ASP A 28 9.56 -18.70 -0.24
CA ASP A 28 9.93 -19.69 0.77
C ASP A 28 8.99 -19.62 2.00
N PRO A 29 8.18 -20.66 2.27
CA PRO A 29 7.38 -20.76 3.49
C PRO A 29 8.19 -20.85 4.78
N GLY A 30 9.46 -21.28 4.71
CA GLY A 30 10.36 -21.45 5.85
C GLY A 30 11.15 -20.20 6.23
N ALA A 31 11.16 -19.17 5.38
CA ALA A 31 11.88 -17.93 5.65
C ALA A 31 11.29 -17.20 6.87
N ASP A 32 12.16 -16.73 7.77
CA ASP A 32 11.76 -15.85 8.87
C ASP A 32 11.36 -14.47 8.30
N ARG A 33 10.22 -13.94 8.76
CA ARG A 33 9.62 -12.71 8.21
C ARG A 33 9.22 -11.73 9.29
N LEU A 34 9.66 -10.50 9.11
CA LEU A 34 9.44 -9.39 10.02
C LEU A 34 8.32 -8.48 9.51
N GLU A 35 7.56 -7.92 10.44
CA GLU A 35 6.63 -6.81 10.18
C GLU A 35 7.27 -5.52 10.70
N ILE A 36 7.41 -4.53 9.82
CA ILE A 36 8.00 -3.22 10.11
C ILE A 36 7.05 -2.10 9.69
N MET A 37 7.21 -0.91 10.27
CA MET A 37 6.46 0.29 9.88
C MET A 37 7.39 1.30 9.18
N LEU A 38 6.96 1.81 8.03
CA LEU A 38 7.59 2.93 7.34
C LEU A 38 6.70 4.17 7.46
N LEU A 39 7.31 5.29 7.86
CA LEU A 39 6.68 6.60 7.93
C LEU A 39 7.33 7.56 6.92
N CYS A 40 6.60 7.91 5.86
CA CYS A 40 7.02 8.96 4.91
C CYS A 40 6.02 10.12 4.85
N PRO A 41 6.45 11.32 4.42
CA PRO A 41 5.54 12.42 4.09
C PRO A 41 4.52 11.98 3.03
N ARG A 42 3.27 12.41 3.11
CA ARG A 42 2.23 12.02 2.14
C ARG A 42 2.60 12.33 0.68
N LYS A 43 3.39 13.39 0.45
CA LYS A 43 3.89 13.79 -0.89
C LYS A 43 4.84 12.75 -1.50
N GLU A 44 5.59 12.03 -0.66
CA GLU A 44 6.61 11.04 -1.04
C GLU A 44 6.08 9.61 -1.05
N ARG A 45 4.78 9.41 -0.74
CA ARG A 45 4.10 8.11 -0.77
C ARG A 45 4.41 7.30 -2.03
N LYS A 46 4.49 7.95 -3.20
CA LYS A 46 4.75 7.28 -4.48
C LYS A 46 6.13 6.61 -4.56
N LEU A 47 7.13 7.13 -3.84
CA LEU A 47 8.45 6.51 -3.72
C LEU A 47 8.33 5.15 -3.01
N LEU A 48 7.63 5.09 -1.86
CA LEU A 48 7.38 3.83 -1.15
C LEU A 48 6.49 2.84 -1.91
N GLU A 49 5.62 3.31 -2.81
CA GLU A 49 4.84 2.45 -3.71
C GLU A 49 5.69 1.78 -4.80
N LEU A 50 6.85 2.34 -5.14
CA LEU A 50 7.77 1.86 -6.19
C LEU A 50 9.15 1.43 -5.65
N HIS A 51 9.38 1.54 -4.34
CA HIS A 51 10.67 1.27 -3.69
C HIS A 51 11.25 -0.11 -4.03
N GLY A 52 10.37 -1.11 -4.10
CA GLY A 52 10.77 -2.47 -4.46
C GLY A 52 11.22 -2.67 -5.91
N ASP A 53 10.93 -1.74 -6.82
CA ASP A 53 11.45 -1.76 -8.19
C ASP A 53 12.93 -1.39 -8.20
N MET A 54 13.37 -0.53 -7.28
CA MET A 54 14.75 -0.06 -7.16
C MET A 54 15.67 -1.06 -6.44
N ILE A 55 15.12 -1.99 -5.67
CA ILE A 55 15.88 -2.95 -4.85
C ILE A 55 16.00 -4.32 -5.53
N ASP A 56 17.11 -5.02 -5.33
CA ASP A 56 17.27 -6.42 -5.73
C ASP A 56 17.18 -7.34 -4.51
N HIS A 57 15.95 -7.68 -4.13
CA HIS A 57 15.64 -8.55 -3.01
C HIS A 57 15.43 -10.01 -3.45
N GLY A 58 15.37 -10.90 -2.47
CA GLY A 58 15.26 -12.34 -2.66
C GLY A 58 13.87 -12.92 -2.54
N GLN A 59 13.12 -12.50 -1.51
CA GLN A 59 11.76 -12.95 -1.22
C GLN A 59 10.74 -11.87 -1.55
N PRO A 60 9.50 -12.21 -1.98
CA PRO A 60 8.43 -11.24 -2.19
C PRO A 60 8.23 -10.36 -0.96
N VAL A 61 8.22 -9.03 -1.15
CA VAL A 61 8.01 -8.04 -0.09
C VAL A 61 6.62 -7.46 -0.22
N MET A 62 5.86 -7.42 0.87
CA MET A 62 4.47 -6.95 0.88
C MET A 62 4.35 -5.67 1.68
N GLY A 63 3.81 -4.60 1.11
CA GLY A 63 3.54 -3.34 1.81
C GLY A 63 2.05 -2.97 1.77
N ILE A 64 1.43 -2.71 2.92
CA ILE A 64 0.05 -2.22 3.01
C ILE A 64 0.04 -0.84 3.64
N PHE A 65 -0.50 0.14 2.92
CA PHE A 65 -0.75 1.47 3.50
C PHE A 65 -2.02 1.45 4.32
N HIS A 66 -1.91 1.88 5.57
CA HIS A 66 -3.04 2.03 6.49
C HIS A 66 -3.29 3.51 6.77
N ARG A 67 -4.58 3.90 6.91
CA ARG A 67 -4.99 5.24 7.35
C ARG A 67 -5.69 5.07 8.71
N PRO A 68 -5.28 5.79 9.78
CA PRO A 68 -5.80 5.64 11.16
C PRO A 68 -7.20 6.24 11.34
N ARG A 69 -8.16 5.90 10.47
CA ARG A 69 -9.54 6.43 10.51
C ARG A 69 -10.17 6.13 11.87
N GLY A 70 -10.68 7.17 12.54
CA GLY A 70 -11.29 7.07 13.86
C GLY A 70 -10.32 6.95 15.03
N ALA A 71 -9.02 6.72 14.80
CA ALA A 71 -7.97 6.75 15.83
C ALA A 71 -7.10 8.03 15.72
N GLU A 72 -7.59 9.05 15.02
CA GLU A 72 -6.87 10.28 14.68
C GLU A 72 -6.58 11.11 15.94
N ASP A 73 -7.55 11.19 16.85
CA ASP A 73 -7.41 11.88 18.15
C ASP A 73 -6.28 11.27 19.01
N LEU A 74 -6.10 9.94 18.98
CA LEU A 74 -5.04 9.25 19.73
C LEU A 74 -3.63 9.50 19.17
N LEU A 75 -3.52 9.96 17.93
CA LEU A 75 -2.26 10.42 17.34
C LEU A 75 -2.06 11.91 17.62
N ALA A 76 -3.12 12.71 17.58
CA ALA A 76 -3.11 14.12 17.97
C ALA A 76 -2.73 14.31 19.46
N GLU A 77 -3.21 13.45 20.36
CA GLU A 77 -2.80 13.40 21.78
C GLU A 77 -1.29 13.16 21.97
N GLN A 78 -0.65 12.46 21.04
CA GLN A 78 0.80 12.25 21.01
C GLN A 78 1.56 13.39 20.30
N GLY A 79 0.87 14.41 19.79
CA GLY A 79 1.47 15.49 19.00
C GLY A 79 1.86 15.08 17.58
N PHE A 80 1.27 14.01 17.03
CA PHE A 80 1.55 13.51 15.69
C PHE A 80 0.39 13.80 14.73
N ASP A 81 0.60 14.61 13.69
CA ASP A 81 -0.43 14.84 12.67
C ASP A 81 -0.49 13.67 11.66
N HIS A 82 -1.61 12.94 11.69
CA HIS A 82 -1.94 11.88 10.74
C HIS A 82 -2.03 12.37 9.27
N ARG A 83 -2.17 13.68 9.03
CA ARG A 83 -2.31 14.33 7.70
C ARG A 83 -1.00 14.54 6.98
N ASP A 84 0.11 14.70 7.69
CA ASP A 84 1.42 14.90 7.08
C ASP A 84 2.11 13.58 6.70
N ALA A 85 1.81 12.50 7.40
CA ALA A 85 2.41 11.19 7.18
C ALA A 85 1.53 10.21 6.37
N SER A 86 2.20 9.25 5.72
CA SER A 86 1.65 7.97 5.30
C SER A 86 2.24 6.86 6.18
N PHE A 87 1.37 5.97 6.68
CA PHE A 87 1.74 4.81 7.48
C PHE A 87 1.71 3.57 6.57
N GLN A 88 2.87 2.98 6.32
CA GLN A 88 2.97 1.73 5.56
C GLN A 88 3.47 0.63 6.50
N PHE A 89 2.71 -0.45 6.64
CA PHE A 89 3.24 -1.68 7.21
C PHE A 89 3.90 -2.48 6.09
N VAL A 90 5.06 -3.06 6.35
CA VAL A 90 5.80 -3.89 5.39
C VAL A 90 6.12 -5.23 6.04
N ASN A 91 5.74 -6.31 5.37
CA ASN A 91 6.10 -7.68 5.72
C ASN A 91 7.23 -8.14 4.77
N ILE A 92 8.42 -8.37 5.33
CA ILE A 92 9.67 -8.64 4.59
C ILE A 92 10.42 -9.83 5.20
N SER A 93 11.21 -10.55 4.39
CA SER A 93 12.14 -11.56 4.92
C SER A 93 13.23 -10.90 5.77
N ASN A 94 13.64 -11.56 6.85
CA ASN A 94 14.71 -11.07 7.73
C ASN A 94 16.04 -10.89 6.94
N SER A 95 16.31 -11.78 5.97
CA SER A 95 17.47 -11.68 5.06
C SER A 95 17.45 -10.41 4.19
N ASP A 96 16.28 -10.01 3.69
CA ASP A 96 16.12 -8.90 2.75
C ASP A 96 16.01 -7.53 3.43
N MET A 97 15.78 -7.49 4.76
CA MET A 97 15.56 -6.24 5.50
C MET A 97 16.74 -5.27 5.36
N GLY A 98 17.98 -5.76 5.41
CA GLY A 98 19.19 -4.94 5.32
C GLY A 98 19.28 -4.18 4.00
N ILE A 99 19.20 -4.90 2.87
CA ILE A 99 19.23 -4.32 1.52
C ILE A 99 18.01 -3.43 1.23
N TRP A 100 16.84 -3.79 1.77
CA TRP A 100 15.60 -3.01 1.60
C TRP A 100 15.65 -1.65 2.30
N MET A 101 16.35 -1.56 3.45
CA MET A 101 16.50 -0.34 4.23
C MET A 101 17.79 0.44 3.94
N GLN A 102 18.77 -0.17 3.26
CA GLN A 102 20.07 0.44 2.98
C GLN A 102 19.95 1.81 2.29
N GLN A 103 19.14 1.91 1.23
CA GLN A 103 18.97 3.18 0.51
C GLN A 103 18.31 4.25 1.40
N LEU A 104 17.20 3.93 2.08
CA LEU A 104 16.48 4.88 2.92
C LEU A 104 17.35 5.39 4.08
N VAL A 105 18.08 4.51 4.76
CA VAL A 105 18.91 4.87 5.92
C VAL A 105 20.20 5.58 5.50
N THR A 106 20.88 5.11 4.45
CA THR A 106 22.21 5.63 4.06
C THR A 106 22.15 6.86 3.14
N GLN A 107 21.21 6.91 2.20
CA GLN A 107 21.12 8.01 1.22
C GLN A 107 20.12 9.08 1.65
N GLU A 108 18.94 8.68 2.13
CA GLU A 108 17.87 9.61 2.54
C GLU A 108 17.90 9.95 4.05
N GLY A 109 18.80 9.33 4.82
CA GLY A 109 19.00 9.64 6.25
C GLY A 109 17.81 9.25 7.14
N TRP A 110 17.04 8.23 6.77
CA TRP A 110 15.91 7.76 7.56
C TRP A 110 16.33 7.27 8.96
N LEU A 111 15.54 7.65 9.95
CA LEU A 111 15.81 7.37 11.35
C LEU A 111 15.09 6.10 11.78
N ARG A 112 15.84 5.16 12.35
CA ARG A 112 15.31 3.93 12.96
C ARG A 112 14.81 4.24 14.37
N SER A 113 13.60 3.79 14.66
CA SER A 113 12.98 3.78 16.00
C SER A 113 12.20 2.47 16.21
N THR A 114 11.44 2.41 17.31
CA THR A 114 10.58 1.27 17.65
C THR A 114 9.22 1.84 18.06
N VAL A 115 8.14 1.22 17.60
CA VAL A 115 6.77 1.63 17.92
C VAL A 115 6.03 0.49 18.64
N GLU A 116 5.28 0.81 19.69
CA GLU A 116 4.36 -0.12 20.36
C GLU A 116 3.02 -0.12 19.61
N ILE A 117 2.66 -1.27 19.02
CA ILE A 117 1.40 -1.48 18.32
C ILE A 117 0.36 -1.89 19.35
N ASN A 118 -0.58 -1.00 19.61
CA ASN A 118 -1.63 -1.17 20.61
C ASN A 118 -2.99 -1.41 19.94
N PRO A 119 -3.88 -2.24 20.52
CA PRO A 119 -5.27 -2.28 20.09
C PRO A 119 -5.94 -0.93 20.39
N THR A 120 -6.78 -0.44 19.47
CA THR A 120 -7.57 0.77 19.72
C THR A 120 -8.45 0.57 20.96
N PRO A 121 -8.48 1.52 21.92
CA PRO A 121 -9.37 1.46 23.07
C PRO A 121 -10.85 1.42 22.66
N PHE A 122 -11.63 0.54 23.28
CA PHE A 122 -13.07 0.40 22.98
C PHE A 122 -13.87 1.71 23.14
N SER A 123 -13.40 2.64 23.97
CA SER A 123 -13.98 3.97 24.17
C SER A 123 -14.01 4.85 22.92
N VAL A 124 -13.17 4.57 21.92
CA VAL A 124 -13.14 5.28 20.64
C VAL A 124 -14.32 4.86 19.73
N GLY A 125 -14.96 3.73 20.01
CA GLY A 125 -16.19 3.32 19.31
C GLY A 125 -16.00 2.87 17.86
N ILE A 126 -14.78 2.55 17.42
CA ILE A 126 -14.54 2.08 16.04
C ILE A 126 -15.33 0.76 15.79
N PRO A 127 -16.16 0.69 14.73
CA PRO A 127 -16.89 -0.53 14.39
C PRO A 127 -15.98 -1.74 14.16
N ASN A 128 -16.47 -2.93 14.53
CA ASN A 128 -15.83 -4.22 14.30
C ASN A 128 -14.43 -4.43 14.90
N GLN A 129 -13.94 -3.52 15.76
CA GLN A 129 -12.63 -3.64 16.42
C GLN A 129 -12.43 -4.97 17.17
N ARG A 130 -11.20 -5.52 17.09
CA ARG A 130 -10.80 -6.76 17.75
C ARG A 130 -9.60 -6.50 18.65
N ALA A 131 -9.71 -6.81 19.94
CA ALA A 131 -8.57 -6.76 20.86
C ALA A 131 -7.51 -7.80 20.45
N PHE A 132 -6.24 -7.41 20.54
CA PHE A 132 -5.06 -8.24 20.30
C PHE A 132 -3.93 -7.87 21.27
N GLU A 133 -2.89 -8.70 21.36
CA GLU A 133 -1.76 -8.45 22.24
C GLU A 133 -0.85 -7.33 21.69
N ARG A 134 -0.56 -6.34 22.55
CA ARG A 134 0.36 -5.26 22.20
C ARG A 134 1.78 -5.79 22.02
N HIS A 135 2.45 -5.34 20.97
CA HIS A 135 3.79 -5.80 20.61
C HIS A 135 4.57 -4.65 19.97
N SER A 136 5.89 -4.69 20.08
CA SER A 136 6.76 -3.67 19.50
C SER A 136 7.29 -4.11 18.14
N ILE A 137 7.26 -3.22 17.15
CA ILE A 137 7.86 -3.44 15.83
C ILE A 137 8.89 -2.38 15.50
N LEU A 138 9.79 -2.69 14.56
CA LEU A 138 10.74 -1.71 14.04
C LEU A 138 10.01 -0.65 13.22
N CYS A 139 10.34 0.61 13.46
CA CYS A 139 9.88 1.75 12.68
C CYS A 139 11.08 2.39 11.97
N PHE A 140 10.92 2.74 10.70
CA PHE A 140 11.82 3.64 9.99
C PHE A 140 11.03 4.86 9.56
N ARG A 141 11.51 6.06 9.92
CA ARG A 141 10.83 7.31 9.60
C ARG A 141 11.72 8.26 8.80
N HIS A 142 11.11 8.95 7.85
CA HIS A 142 11.72 10.08 7.17
C HIS A 142 12.12 11.17 8.18
N PRO A 143 13.30 11.81 8.06
CA PRO A 143 13.81 12.77 9.05
C PRO A 143 12.91 13.99 9.28
N SER A 144 12.02 14.34 8.34
CA SER A 144 11.08 15.47 8.50
C SER A 144 9.88 15.17 9.41
N LEU A 145 9.61 13.91 9.75
CA LEU A 145 8.46 13.51 10.56
C LEU A 145 8.87 13.33 12.04
N PRO A 146 7.99 13.68 13.01
CA PRO A 146 8.26 13.43 14.43
C PRO A 146 8.38 11.93 14.74
N ASN A 147 8.91 11.59 15.91
CA ASN A 147 8.92 10.20 16.36
C ASN A 147 7.52 9.75 16.76
N LEU A 148 7.24 8.45 16.62
CA LEU A 148 5.97 7.85 16.98
C LEU A 148 6.22 6.65 17.89
N ASP A 149 5.86 6.77 19.16
CA ASP A 149 6.11 5.74 20.17
C ASP A 149 4.98 4.72 20.25
N LYS A 150 3.73 5.12 19.99
CA LYS A 150 2.56 4.23 20.02
C LYS A 150 1.68 4.41 18.79
N TYR A 151 1.29 3.30 18.19
CA TYR A 151 0.35 3.28 17.08
C TYR A 151 -0.86 2.40 17.41
N TYR A 152 -2.06 2.88 17.07
CA TYR A 152 -3.32 2.23 17.40
C TYR A 152 -3.94 1.58 16.17
N LEU A 153 -4.31 0.30 16.29
CA LEU A 153 -4.99 -0.43 15.22
C LEU A 153 -6.30 -1.07 15.73
N PRO A 154 -7.36 -1.11 14.91
CA PRO A 154 -8.59 -1.85 15.23
C PRO A 154 -8.42 -3.38 15.08
N TYR A 155 -7.35 -3.85 14.45
CA TYR A 155 -7.03 -5.25 14.17
C TYR A 155 -5.51 -5.47 14.27
N PRO A 156 -5.03 -6.70 14.53
CA PRO A 156 -3.60 -7.01 14.39
C PRO A 156 -3.12 -6.80 12.95
N ILE A 157 -1.83 -6.49 12.77
CA ILE A 157 -1.22 -6.11 11.48
C ILE A 157 -1.56 -7.10 10.36
N HIS A 158 -1.43 -8.40 10.62
CA HIS A 158 -1.69 -9.44 9.63
C HIS A 158 -3.11 -9.41 9.01
N ALA A 159 -4.08 -8.83 9.71
CA ALA A 159 -5.48 -8.72 9.30
C ALA A 159 -5.86 -7.34 8.72
N LEU A 160 -4.90 -6.42 8.54
CA LEU A 160 -5.16 -5.12 7.92
C LEU A 160 -5.51 -5.28 6.44
N VAL A 161 -6.72 -4.87 6.06
CA VAL A 161 -7.19 -4.83 4.67
C VAL A 161 -6.74 -3.52 4.03
N GLY A 162 -6.17 -3.57 2.83
CA GLY A 162 -5.86 -2.37 2.06
C GLY A 162 -5.43 -2.62 0.62
N LYS A 163 -4.85 -1.59 0.00
CA LYS A 163 -4.09 -1.73 -1.25
C LYS A 163 -2.72 -2.28 -0.89
N ALA A 164 -2.47 -3.54 -1.26
CA ALA A 164 -1.20 -4.21 -1.03
C ALA A 164 -0.28 -3.99 -2.23
N PHE A 165 0.93 -3.49 -1.96
CA PHE A 165 2.01 -3.32 -2.92
C PHE A 165 2.97 -4.49 -2.71
N VAL A 166 2.95 -5.45 -3.61
CA VAL A 166 3.81 -6.63 -3.56
C VAL A 166 4.96 -6.43 -4.54
N SER A 167 6.17 -6.28 -4.02
CA SER A 167 7.36 -6.31 -4.86
C SER A 167 7.84 -7.75 -5.05
N LEU A 168 8.05 -8.13 -6.31
CA LEU A 168 8.53 -9.44 -6.72
C LEU A 168 10.00 -9.36 -7.16
N PRO A 169 10.86 -10.27 -6.70
CA PRO A 169 12.25 -10.34 -7.11
C PRO A 169 12.36 -10.84 -8.56
N ARG A 170 13.45 -10.48 -9.26
CA ARG A 170 13.78 -11.13 -10.55
C ARG A 170 14.31 -12.54 -10.27
N ARG A 171 14.09 -13.49 -11.20
CA ARG A 171 14.51 -14.91 -11.03
C ARG A 171 15.95 -15.08 -10.55
N GLN A 172 16.89 -14.32 -11.10
CA GLN A 172 18.31 -14.36 -10.70
C GLN A 172 18.53 -13.89 -9.25
N ALA A 173 17.82 -12.85 -8.79
CA ALA A 173 17.88 -12.38 -7.42
C ALA A 173 17.23 -13.36 -6.45
N ALA A 174 16.12 -14.00 -6.84
CA ALA A 174 15.47 -15.06 -6.06
C ALA A 174 16.37 -16.31 -5.93
N GLU A 175 17.08 -16.71 -6.99
CA GLU A 175 18.07 -17.81 -6.95
C GLU A 175 19.30 -17.44 -6.10
N LEU A 176 19.82 -16.22 -6.23
CA LEU A 176 20.96 -15.75 -5.46
C LEU A 176 20.62 -15.60 -3.97
N ALA A 177 19.41 -15.16 -3.63
CA ALA A 177 18.94 -15.09 -2.25
C ALA A 177 18.58 -16.46 -1.66
N ARG A 178 18.12 -17.43 -2.46
CA ARG A 178 18.05 -18.84 -2.05
C ARG A 178 19.43 -19.36 -1.65
N GLN A 179 20.45 -19.10 -2.47
CA GLN A 179 21.84 -19.45 -2.13
C GLN A 179 22.30 -18.72 -0.86
N GLN A 180 21.98 -17.44 -0.69
CA GLN A 180 22.29 -16.72 0.56
C GLN A 180 21.58 -17.33 1.78
N ALA A 181 20.29 -17.69 1.68
CA ALA A 181 19.55 -18.32 2.78
C ALA A 181 20.10 -19.71 3.14
N GLU A 182 20.50 -20.49 2.13
CA GLU A 182 21.16 -21.79 2.28
C GLU A 182 22.53 -21.66 2.96
N ILE A 183 23.35 -20.69 2.53
CA ILE A 183 24.67 -20.37 3.11
C ILE A 183 24.54 -19.81 4.54
N LEU A 184 23.53 -18.98 4.80
CA LEU A 184 23.32 -18.34 6.10
C LEU A 184 22.60 -19.26 7.12
N GLY A 185 22.20 -20.47 6.72
CA GLY A 185 21.64 -21.49 7.60
C GLY A 185 20.26 -21.18 8.20
N VAL A 186 19.57 -20.14 7.70
CA VAL A 186 18.25 -19.71 8.18
C VAL A 186 17.18 -20.67 7.65
N GLY A 187 17.06 -21.83 8.29
CA GLY A 187 16.08 -22.86 7.94
C GLY A 187 16.29 -24.24 8.56
N LEU A 188 17.44 -24.53 9.19
CA LEU A 188 17.75 -25.85 9.75
C LEU A 188 18.32 -25.82 11.17
N ALA A 189 17.56 -25.24 12.11
CA ALA A 189 17.71 -25.54 13.54
C ALA A 189 17.21 -26.98 13.84
N LYS A 190 17.92 -27.99 13.35
CA LYS A 190 17.86 -29.34 13.95
C LYS A 190 18.47 -29.22 15.35
N PRO A 191 17.80 -29.67 16.42
CA PRO A 191 18.44 -29.70 17.74
C PRO A 191 19.66 -30.62 17.67
N GLU A 192 20.84 -30.07 17.98
CA GLU A 192 22.07 -30.85 18.03
C GLU A 192 21.96 -31.96 19.09
N PRO A 193 22.30 -33.22 18.77
CA PRO A 193 22.39 -34.27 19.76
C PRO A 193 23.61 -34.01 20.68
N GLU A 194 23.37 -34.18 21.98
CA GLU A 194 24.32 -34.03 23.08
C GLU A 194 25.68 -34.71 22.78
N ILE A 195 26.71 -33.89 22.54
CA ILE A 195 28.07 -34.38 22.27
C ILE A 195 28.76 -34.67 23.61
N VAL A 196 28.94 -35.95 23.92
CA VAL A 196 29.70 -36.40 25.09
C VAL A 196 31.16 -35.99 24.94
N GLU A 197 31.66 -35.19 25.88
CA GLU A 197 33.07 -34.77 25.94
C GLU A 197 34.00 -35.98 26.13
N VAL A 198 35.02 -36.08 25.28
CA VAL A 198 36.17 -36.99 25.43
C VAL A 198 37.43 -36.12 25.26
N PRO A 199 38.44 -36.21 26.15
CA PRO A 199 39.30 -35.06 26.43
C PRO A 199 40.35 -34.76 25.35
N VAL A 200 40.65 -33.46 25.27
CA VAL A 200 41.67 -32.84 24.41
C VAL A 200 43.06 -33.41 24.71
N VAL A 201 43.83 -33.71 23.65
CA VAL A 201 45.28 -33.89 23.71
C VAL A 201 45.90 -32.75 22.90
N GLU A 202 46.68 -31.90 23.57
CA GLU A 202 47.37 -30.77 22.98
C GLU A 202 48.50 -31.22 22.03
N GLN A 203 48.72 -30.47 20.95
CA GLN A 203 50.01 -30.44 20.24
C GLN A 203 50.40 -28.97 19.97
N PRO A 204 51.70 -28.62 20.07
CA PRO A 204 52.16 -27.23 20.02
C PRO A 204 52.45 -26.74 18.59
N PRO A 205 52.54 -25.41 18.36
CA PRO A 205 52.74 -24.82 17.04
C PRO A 205 54.23 -24.55 16.70
N GLU A 206 54.56 -24.57 15.41
CA GLU A 206 55.81 -24.06 14.81
C GLU A 206 55.50 -23.37 13.45
N PRO A 207 56.41 -22.53 12.88
CA PRO A 207 56.03 -21.15 12.59
C PRO A 207 56.00 -20.71 11.10
N VAL A 208 55.85 -19.40 10.92
CA VAL A 208 55.72 -18.59 9.71
C VAL A 208 56.98 -18.59 8.82
N ASP A 209 56.79 -18.55 7.50
CA ASP A 209 57.75 -18.01 6.53
C ASP A 209 57.04 -16.96 5.62
N GLU A 210 57.78 -15.92 5.23
CA GLU A 210 57.34 -14.83 4.34
C GLU A 210 57.87 -15.05 2.90
N GLU A 211 57.09 -14.73 1.86
CA GLU A 211 57.62 -14.51 0.50
C GLU A 211 57.04 -13.23 -0.15
N PRO A 212 57.80 -12.56 -1.06
CA PRO A 212 57.52 -11.20 -1.47
C PRO A 212 56.59 -11.07 -2.70
N VAL A 213 56.00 -9.88 -2.84
CA VAL A 213 55.08 -9.48 -3.92
C VAL A 213 55.75 -9.37 -5.30
N ASP A 214 55.04 -9.84 -6.34
CA ASP A 214 55.48 -9.78 -7.74
C ASP A 214 54.93 -8.50 -8.43
N GLU A 215 55.82 -7.71 -9.04
CA GLU A 215 55.44 -6.44 -9.69
C GLU A 215 54.67 -6.64 -11.00
N MET A 216 54.63 -7.84 -11.58
CA MET A 216 53.91 -8.13 -12.83
C MET A 216 52.39 -8.02 -12.71
N GLU A 217 51.79 -8.33 -11.55
CA GLU A 217 50.33 -8.24 -11.38
C GLU A 217 49.82 -6.78 -11.39
N ARG A 218 50.65 -5.82 -10.97
CA ARG A 218 50.26 -4.40 -10.92
C ARG A 218 50.19 -3.74 -12.30
N ALA A 219 50.97 -4.24 -13.26
CA ALA A 219 50.91 -3.78 -14.64
C ALA A 219 49.61 -4.23 -15.34
N PHE A 220 49.15 -5.46 -15.07
CA PHE A 220 47.94 -6.03 -15.69
C PHE A 220 46.65 -5.29 -15.30
N ILE A 221 46.58 -4.78 -14.08
CA ILE A 221 45.41 -4.04 -13.56
C ILE A 221 45.24 -2.67 -14.25
N GLN A 222 46.31 -2.08 -14.79
CA GLN A 222 46.28 -0.73 -15.37
C GLN A 222 45.91 -0.69 -16.87
N GLU A 223 45.86 -1.84 -17.55
CA GLU A 223 45.64 -1.91 -19.01
C GLU A 223 44.18 -2.21 -19.40
N MET A 224 43.32 -2.57 -18.45
CA MET A 224 41.93 -3.04 -18.71
C MET A 224 40.84 -1.98 -18.40
N MET A 225 41.09 -0.71 -18.72
CA MET A 225 40.09 0.36 -18.69
C MET A 225 39.88 1.00 -20.07
N PRO A 226 38.72 0.79 -20.71
CA PRO A 226 38.20 1.69 -21.72
C PRO A 226 37.13 2.64 -21.15
N GLU A 227 37.29 3.88 -21.59
CA GLU A 227 36.52 5.12 -21.40
C GLU A 227 35.00 5.01 -21.61
N ALA A 228 34.26 6.00 -21.10
CA ALA A 228 32.81 6.10 -21.22
C ALA A 228 32.37 6.79 -22.52
N GLU A 229 31.22 6.39 -23.08
CA GLU A 229 30.53 7.17 -24.13
C GLU A 229 28.99 7.03 -24.00
N GLU A 230 28.26 8.00 -24.54
CA GLU A 230 26.91 8.37 -24.10
C GLU A 230 25.74 7.70 -24.86
N THR A 231 24.57 7.66 -24.22
CA THR A 231 23.26 7.34 -24.84
C THR A 231 22.79 8.46 -25.79
N PRO A 232 21.96 8.20 -26.82
CA PRO A 232 20.51 8.39 -26.61
C PRO A 232 19.53 7.52 -27.43
N LEU A 233 18.34 7.33 -26.86
CA LEU A 233 17.03 7.11 -27.53
C LEU A 233 16.23 8.43 -27.37
N PRO A 234 15.26 8.82 -28.24
CA PRO A 234 13.98 8.11 -28.41
C PRO A 234 13.25 8.29 -29.77
N THR A 235 12.08 7.65 -29.94
CA THR A 235 10.74 8.28 -30.09
C THR A 235 9.66 7.23 -30.41
N SER A 236 8.46 7.40 -29.84
CA SER A 236 7.24 6.64 -30.18
C SER A 236 6.18 7.59 -30.72
N ASP A 237 5.40 7.12 -31.69
CA ASP A 237 4.10 7.65 -32.15
C ASP A 237 3.59 6.70 -33.26
N SER A 238 2.30 6.52 -33.57
CA SER A 238 1.02 6.72 -32.87
C SER A 238 -0.07 6.12 -33.78
N GLU A 239 -1.11 5.44 -33.25
CA GLU A 239 -2.27 5.00 -34.06
C GLU A 239 -3.61 5.21 -33.33
N PRO A 240 -4.73 5.40 -34.07
CA PRO A 240 -5.90 6.11 -33.54
C PRO A 240 -7.11 5.21 -33.19
N ILE A 241 -8.01 5.79 -32.39
CA ILE A 241 -9.31 5.21 -32.01
C ILE A 241 -10.33 5.44 -33.13
N GLN A 242 -11.20 4.46 -33.40
CA GLN A 242 -12.32 4.57 -34.35
C GLN A 242 -13.68 4.61 -33.62
N GLU A 243 -14.59 5.45 -34.12
CA GLU A 243 -16.00 5.52 -33.72
C GLU A 243 -16.84 4.40 -34.38
N ALA A 244 -17.92 3.95 -33.72
CA ALA A 244 -19.06 3.33 -34.40
C ALA A 244 -20.38 3.49 -33.61
N GLU A 245 -21.40 3.86 -34.40
CA GLU A 245 -22.88 3.86 -34.27
C GLU A 245 -23.50 3.02 -33.12
N LYS A 246 -24.53 3.49 -32.38
CA LYS A 246 -25.93 3.83 -32.75
C LYS A 246 -26.73 2.72 -33.43
N GLU A 247 -27.69 2.14 -32.71
CA GLU A 247 -28.84 1.44 -33.30
C GLU A 247 -30.11 1.63 -32.43
N GLU A 248 -31.22 2.04 -33.05
CA GLU A 248 -32.58 2.10 -32.44
C GLU A 248 -33.36 0.82 -32.78
N VAL A 249 -34.34 0.41 -31.95
CA VAL A 249 -35.74 -0.04 -32.30
C VAL A 249 -36.40 -0.78 -31.10
N PRO A 250 -37.74 -1.03 -31.02
CA PRO A 250 -38.81 -0.05 -30.89
C PRO A 250 -39.93 -0.44 -29.86
N LEU A 251 -40.97 0.40 -29.69
CA LEU A 251 -42.24 0.07 -29.00
C LEU A 251 -43.16 -0.82 -29.87
N PRO A 252 -44.04 -1.69 -29.29
CA PRO A 252 -45.46 -1.32 -29.03
C PRO A 252 -46.12 -2.08 -27.82
N GLY A 253 -47.35 -1.81 -27.32
CA GLY A 253 -48.40 -0.80 -27.59
C GLY A 253 -49.78 -1.25 -27.00
N GLN A 254 -50.76 -0.31 -26.90
CA GLN A 254 -52.22 -0.52 -26.62
C GLN A 254 -52.63 -1.05 -25.21
N GLU A 255 -53.80 -0.75 -24.60
CA GLU A 255 -54.92 0.22 -24.79
C GLU A 255 -55.74 0.29 -23.45
N ALA A 256 -56.82 1.07 -23.18
CA ALA A 256 -57.75 1.88 -24.00
C ALA A 256 -58.22 3.20 -23.29
N LYS A 257 -59.49 3.29 -22.84
CA LYS A 257 -60.19 4.46 -22.22
C LYS A 257 -61.32 4.01 -21.28
N ALA A 258 -61.67 4.84 -20.28
CA ALA A 258 -63.05 5.26 -19.97
C ALA A 258 -63.09 6.43 -18.97
N GLU A 259 -64.00 7.40 -19.17
CA GLU A 259 -64.34 8.47 -18.22
C GLU A 259 -65.70 8.17 -17.55
N SER A 260 -65.90 8.55 -16.28
CA SER A 260 -67.08 9.32 -15.78
C SER A 260 -67.36 9.16 -14.27
N GLN A 261 -67.21 10.28 -13.56
CA GLN A 261 -67.88 10.75 -12.32
C GLN A 261 -68.81 9.82 -11.48
N SER A 262 -68.56 9.80 -10.16
CA SER A 262 -69.59 10.06 -9.13
C SER A 262 -68.96 10.38 -7.76
N ASP A 263 -69.48 11.38 -7.04
CA ASP A 263 -69.08 11.75 -5.68
C ASP A 263 -69.41 10.66 -4.64
N GLU A 264 -68.42 10.23 -3.85
CA GLU A 264 -68.62 9.92 -2.42
C GLU A 264 -67.30 10.11 -1.65
N SER A 265 -67.32 10.93 -0.59
CA SER A 265 -66.10 11.30 0.16
C SER A 265 -65.56 10.15 1.01
N ILE A 266 -64.58 9.44 0.47
CA ILE A 266 -63.66 8.61 1.25
C ILE A 266 -62.49 9.52 1.70
N PRO A 267 -62.20 9.67 3.01
CA PRO A 267 -61.00 10.37 3.42
C PRO A 267 -59.78 9.58 2.92
N LEU A 268 -58.92 10.20 2.12
CA LEU A 268 -57.58 9.65 1.95
C LEU A 268 -56.93 9.61 3.34
N PRO A 269 -56.22 8.52 3.71
CA PRO A 269 -55.36 8.55 4.88
C PRO A 269 -54.38 9.71 4.73
N ASP A 270 -54.04 10.37 5.84
CA ASP A 270 -53.01 11.40 5.86
C ASP A 270 -51.79 10.90 5.10
N ALA A 271 -51.31 11.69 4.14
CA ALA A 271 -50.12 11.35 3.39
C ALA A 271 -48.98 11.16 4.40
N GLU A 272 -48.50 9.93 4.54
CA GLU A 272 -47.23 9.67 5.17
C GLU A 272 -46.21 10.59 4.50
N PRO A 273 -45.39 11.34 5.27
CA PRO A 273 -44.45 12.26 4.66
C PRO A 273 -43.59 11.46 3.68
N GLU A 274 -43.51 11.89 2.43
CA GLU A 274 -42.58 11.31 1.46
C GLU A 274 -41.20 11.35 2.13
N VAL A 275 -40.73 10.17 2.56
CA VAL A 275 -39.40 10.03 3.11
C VAL A 275 -38.49 10.23 1.92
N ASP A 276 -37.94 11.44 1.85
CA ASP A 276 -37.01 11.85 0.81
C ASP A 276 -35.69 11.08 1.00
N ASP A 277 -35.74 9.83 0.54
CA ASP A 277 -34.71 8.80 0.53
C ASP A 277 -33.49 9.17 -0.32
N THR A 278 -33.47 10.36 -0.93
CA THR A 278 -32.25 10.87 -1.56
C THR A 278 -31.14 10.96 -0.50
N PRO A 279 -29.97 10.33 -0.74
CA PRO A 279 -28.95 10.19 0.28
C PRO A 279 -28.41 11.56 0.68
N ALA A 280 -28.01 11.72 1.95
CA ALA A 280 -27.56 13.01 2.48
C ALA A 280 -26.41 13.64 1.66
N ILE A 281 -25.54 12.81 1.08
CA ILE A 281 -24.45 13.25 0.20
C ILE A 281 -24.94 13.82 -1.15
N GLU A 282 -26.08 13.36 -1.66
CA GLU A 282 -26.69 13.92 -2.87
C GLU A 282 -27.30 15.31 -2.58
N LYS A 283 -27.95 15.48 -1.43
CA LYS A 283 -28.48 16.80 -1.01
C LYS A 283 -27.34 17.82 -0.85
N GLU A 284 -26.22 17.40 -0.25
CA GLU A 284 -25.03 18.23 -0.11
C GLU A 284 -24.38 18.58 -1.45
N PHE A 285 -24.23 17.59 -2.35
CA PHE A 285 -23.70 17.79 -3.70
C PHE A 285 -24.58 18.74 -4.53
N ARG A 286 -25.90 18.51 -4.56
CA ARG A 286 -26.87 19.38 -5.26
C ARG A 286 -26.84 20.80 -4.71
N ALA A 287 -26.72 20.98 -3.38
CA ALA A 287 -26.62 22.29 -2.77
C ALA A 287 -25.35 23.05 -3.20
N LEU A 288 -24.19 22.37 -3.25
CA LEU A 288 -22.94 23.00 -3.70
C LEU A 288 -22.98 23.36 -5.20
N VAL A 289 -23.53 22.49 -6.05
CA VAL A 289 -23.69 22.77 -7.48
C VAL A 289 -24.63 23.95 -7.70
N GLN A 290 -25.73 24.06 -6.94
CA GLN A 290 -26.62 25.23 -7.01
C GLN A 290 -25.92 26.51 -6.53
N GLU A 291 -25.14 26.47 -5.45
CA GLU A 291 -24.35 27.62 -4.98
C GLU A 291 -23.37 28.12 -6.06
N LEU A 292 -22.72 27.20 -6.78
CA LEU A 292 -21.79 27.52 -7.86
C LEU A 292 -22.49 28.06 -9.12
N LEU A 293 -23.68 27.53 -9.46
CA LEU A 293 -24.54 28.07 -10.53
C LEU A 293 -25.03 29.49 -10.19
N ASP A 294 -25.49 29.72 -8.96
CA ASP A 294 -25.95 31.02 -8.47
C ASP A 294 -24.80 32.04 -8.40
N ALA A 295 -23.57 31.59 -8.15
CA ALA A 295 -22.34 32.38 -8.23
C ALA A 295 -21.88 32.67 -9.67
N GLY A 296 -22.50 32.05 -10.68
CA GLY A 296 -22.18 32.25 -12.09
C GLY A 296 -20.89 31.58 -12.56
N VAL A 297 -20.43 30.53 -11.87
CA VAL A 297 -19.26 29.71 -12.29
C VAL A 297 -19.67 28.85 -13.48
N ASP A 298 -18.76 28.64 -14.45
CA ASP A 298 -19.04 27.76 -15.59
C ASP A 298 -18.97 26.27 -15.15
N PRO A 299 -19.88 25.38 -15.60
CA PRO A 299 -19.86 23.95 -15.24
C PRO A 299 -18.52 23.25 -15.49
N SER A 300 -17.72 23.70 -16.47
CA SER A 300 -16.38 23.16 -16.72
C SER A 300 -15.35 23.55 -15.65
N GLU A 301 -15.51 24.70 -15.00
CA GLU A 301 -14.65 25.17 -13.90
C GLU A 301 -15.10 24.59 -12.54
N MET A 302 -16.39 24.32 -12.35
CA MET A 302 -16.93 23.75 -11.09
C MET A 302 -16.23 22.45 -10.67
N MET A 303 -15.91 21.57 -11.63
CA MET A 303 -15.23 20.30 -11.38
C MET A 303 -13.79 20.46 -10.85
N SER A 304 -13.26 21.69 -10.79
CA SER A 304 -11.96 22.04 -10.22
C SER A 304 -12.01 22.75 -8.86
N ASP A 305 -13.21 23.01 -8.29
CA ASP A 305 -13.35 23.53 -6.92
C ASP A 305 -12.95 22.44 -5.90
N ALA A 306 -12.05 22.77 -4.97
CA ALA A 306 -11.60 21.86 -3.91
C ALA A 306 -12.75 21.34 -3.01
N ARG A 307 -13.88 22.07 -2.94
CA ARG A 307 -15.10 21.63 -2.24
C ARG A 307 -15.85 20.54 -3.02
N MET A 308 -15.84 20.61 -4.35
CA MET A 308 -16.39 19.56 -5.21
C MET A 308 -15.55 18.29 -5.12
N GLU A 309 -14.22 18.41 -5.05
CA GLU A 309 -13.31 17.26 -4.86
C GLU A 309 -13.58 16.50 -3.55
N ASP A 310 -13.75 17.21 -2.43
CA ASP A 310 -14.07 16.61 -1.12
C ASP A 310 -15.44 15.90 -1.11
N ILE A 311 -16.49 16.53 -1.65
CA ILE A 311 -17.81 15.86 -1.77
C ILE A 311 -17.71 14.64 -2.69
N ASN A 312 -16.93 14.71 -3.77
CA ASN A 312 -16.77 13.59 -4.70
C ASN A 312 -16.00 12.41 -4.08
N GLU A 313 -14.96 12.65 -3.26
CA GLU A 313 -14.31 11.57 -2.48
C GLU A 313 -15.29 10.96 -1.46
N ARG A 314 -16.13 11.79 -0.80
CA ARG A 314 -17.15 11.33 0.17
C ARG A 314 -18.31 10.56 -0.49
N ALA A 315 -18.71 10.93 -1.71
CA ALA A 315 -19.69 10.24 -2.53
C ALA A 315 -19.18 8.88 -3.00
N LEU A 316 -17.97 8.84 -3.56
CA LEU A 316 -17.32 7.60 -4.00
C LEU A 316 -17.10 6.63 -2.83
N ALA A 317 -16.81 7.14 -1.62
CA ALA A 317 -16.73 6.34 -0.40
C ALA A 317 -18.08 5.71 0.04
N GLN A 318 -19.21 6.25 -0.41
CA GLN A 318 -20.56 5.70 -0.22
C GLN A 318 -21.06 4.92 -1.46
N ASN A 319 -20.20 4.71 -2.46
CA ASN A 319 -20.53 4.11 -3.75
C ASN A 319 -21.64 4.87 -4.52
N PHE A 320 -21.67 6.19 -4.37
CA PHE A 320 -22.58 7.12 -5.05
C PHE A 320 -21.85 7.86 -6.18
N GLU A 321 -22.41 7.86 -7.38
CA GLU A 321 -21.85 8.56 -8.55
C GLU A 321 -22.44 9.97 -8.67
N THR A 322 -21.58 10.99 -8.55
CA THR A 322 -21.95 12.42 -8.63
C THR A 322 -22.23 12.89 -10.06
N TRP A 323 -21.57 12.30 -11.05
CA TRP A 323 -21.60 12.75 -12.45
C TRP A 323 -23.00 12.71 -13.10
N PRO A 324 -23.83 11.65 -12.93
CA PRO A 324 -25.19 11.65 -13.46
C PRO A 324 -26.07 12.75 -12.85
N VAL A 325 -25.89 13.07 -11.57
CA VAL A 325 -26.63 14.14 -10.88
C VAL A 325 -26.14 15.52 -11.30
N PHE A 326 -24.84 15.69 -11.50
CA PHE A 326 -24.27 16.93 -12.05
C PHE A 326 -24.86 17.23 -13.43
N MET A 327 -24.87 16.25 -14.34
CA MET A 327 -25.47 16.37 -15.67
C MET A 327 -26.97 16.68 -15.66
N GLN A 328 -27.72 16.25 -14.64
CA GLN A 328 -29.13 16.62 -14.45
C GLN A 328 -29.34 18.06 -13.99
N MET A 329 -28.33 18.71 -13.40
CA MET A 329 -28.41 20.08 -12.88
C MET A 329 -27.89 21.14 -13.85
N VAL A 330 -26.97 20.78 -14.75
CA VAL A 330 -26.29 21.71 -15.67
C VAL A 330 -26.75 21.60 -17.14
N SER A 331 -27.79 20.79 -17.39
CA SER A 331 -28.41 20.60 -18.73
C SER A 331 -29.62 21.51 -18.96
#